data_AF-A0A6J7I5D3-F1
#
_entry.id   AF-A0A6J7I5D3-F1
#
_cell.length_a   1.000
_cell.length_b   1.000
_cell.length_c   1.000
_cell.angle_alpha   90.00
_cell.angle_beta   90.00
_cell.angle_gamma   90.00
#
_symmetry.space_group_name_H-M   'P 1'
#
loop_
_entity.id
_entity.type
_entity.pdbx_description
1 polymer ?
#
loop_
_entity_poly.entity_id
_entity_poly.type
_entity_poly.pdbx_seq_one_letter_code
_entity_poly.pdbx_strand_id
1 'polypeptide(L)' 'MAGEFEDIRRRLLAISEELADLAIERLKESIDAGGNELPVDEKRLTRARRAVEKAASILQESDHHEP' A
#
# COMPACT_ATOMS: atom_id res chain seq x y z
N MET A 1 22.92 -1.07 10.04
CA MET A 1 21.69 -1.71 9.53
C MET A 1 20.60 -0.70 9.17
N ALA A 2 20.57 0.49 9.81
CA ALA A 2 19.60 1.56 9.50
C ALA A 2 19.41 1.90 8.00
N GLY A 3 20.46 1.80 7.18
CA GLY A 3 20.33 2.05 5.73
C GLY A 3 19.54 0.97 4.97
N GLU A 4 19.62 -0.30 5.39
CA GLU A 4 18.94 -1.41 4.72
C GLU A 4 17.44 -1.42 5.04
N PHE A 5 17.06 -1.09 6.27
CA PHE A 5 15.65 -0.96 6.67
C PHE A 5 15.00 0.26 6.04
N GLU A 6 15.70 1.39 5.94
CA GLU A 6 15.20 2.56 5.21
C GLU A 6 15.02 2.28 3.71
N ASP A 7 15.92 1.52 3.08
CA ASP A 7 15.78 1.11 1.69
C ASP A 7 14.55 0.22 1.47
N ILE A 8 14.32 -0.75 2.36
CA ILE A 8 13.13 -1.61 2.32
C ILE A 8 11.86 -0.77 2.57
N ARG A 9 11.89 0.13 3.56
CA ARG A 9 10.78 1.04 3.89
C ARG A 9 10.40 1.90 2.69
N ARG A 10 11.35 2.52 1.99
CA ARG A 10 11.09 3.30 0.77
C ARG A 10 10.42 2.46 -0.31
N ARG A 11 10.85 1.22 -0.51
CA ARG A 11 10.23 0.31 -1.49
C ARG A 11 8.80 -0.08 -1.08
N LEU A 12 8.55 -0.31 0.21
CA LEU A 12 7.19 -0.57 0.70
C LEU A 12 6.28 0.64 0.49
N LEU A 13 6.77 1.86 0.73
CA LEU A 13 6.00 3.08 0.47
C LEU A 13 5.66 3.24 -1.02
N ALA A 14 6.60 2.99 -1.92
CA ALA A 14 6.34 2.99 -3.36
C ALA A 14 5.26 1.96 -3.76
N ILE A 15 5.35 0.73 -3.23
CA ILE A 15 4.32 -0.30 -3.46
C ILE A 15 2.96 0.13 -2.90
N SER A 16 2.91 0.83 -1.76
CA SER A 16 1.67 1.36 -1.20
C SER A 16 1.00 2.38 -2.13
N GLU A 17 1.79 3.25 -2.76
CA GLU A 17 1.32 4.21 -3.76
C GLU A 17 0.80 3.49 -5.02
N GLU A 18 1.56 2.53 -5.56
CA GLU A 18 1.11 1.72 -6.70
C GLU A 18 -0.22 1.00 -6.43
N LEU A 19 -0.42 0.48 -5.21
CA LEU A 19 -1.67 -0.15 -4.80
C LEU A 19 -2.82 0.85 -4.67
N ALA A 20 -2.54 2.12 -4.31
CA ALA A 20 -3.53 3.18 -4.26
C ALA A 20 -3.98 3.59 -5.67
N ASP A 21 -3.03 3.79 -6.57
CA ASP A 21 -3.30 4.15 -7.96
C ASP A 21 -4.12 3.07 -8.67
N LEU A 22 -3.73 1.81 -8.51
CA LEU A 22 -4.47 0.68 -9.07
C LEU A 22 -5.90 0.58 -8.50
N ALA A 23 -6.10 0.89 -7.21
CA ALA A 23 -7.44 0.91 -6.63
C ALA A 23 -8.32 2.00 -7.24
N ILE A 24 -7.76 3.19 -7.51
CA ILE A 24 -8.45 4.29 -8.17
C ILE A 24 -8.80 3.92 -9.61
N GLU A 25 -7.89 3.29 -10.35
CA GLU A 25 -8.14 2.82 -11.71
C GLU A 25 -9.29 1.81 -11.76
N ARG A 26 -9.27 0.79 -10.88
CA ARG A 26 -10.35 -0.20 -10.83
C ARG A 26 -11.70 0.38 -10.43
N LEU A 27 -11.70 1.40 -9.57
CA LEU A 27 -12.93 2.12 -9.23
C LEU A 27 -13.49 2.86 -10.43
N LYS A 28 -12.65 3.55 -11.21
CA LYS A 28 -13.06 4.24 -12.45
C LYS A 28 -13.62 3.26 -13.47
N GLU A 29 -12.91 2.16 -13.73
CA GLU A 29 -13.37 1.12 -14.66
C GLU A 29 -14.73 0.53 -14.25
N SER A 30 -14.96 0.33 -12.95
CA SER A 30 -16.24 -0.15 -12.43
C SER A 30 -17.37 0.86 -12.69
N ILE A 31 -17.11 2.15 -12.48
CA ILE A 31 -18.08 3.22 -12.73
C ILE A 31 -18.41 3.29 -14.22
N ASP A 32 -17.39 3.25 -15.09
CA ASP A 32 -17.54 3.31 -16.54
C ASP A 32 -18.31 2.09 -17.10
N ALA A 33 -18.14 0.91 -16.48
CA ALA A 33 -18.87 -0.30 -16.82
C ALA A 33 -20.32 -0.32 -16.28
N GLY A 34 -20.76 0.71 -15.54
CA GLY A 34 -22.09 0.76 -14.92
C GLY A 34 -22.26 -0.16 -13.70
N GLY A 35 -21.14 -0.55 -13.07
CA GLY A 35 -21.14 -1.37 -11.86
C GLY A 35 -21.67 -0.60 -10.64
N ASN A 36 -22.68 -1.16 -9.97
CA ASN A 36 -23.28 -0.61 -8.75
C ASN A 36 -22.67 -1.19 -7.45
N GLU A 37 -21.71 -2.11 -7.57
CA GLU A 37 -21.05 -2.75 -6.42
C GLU A 37 -19.56 -2.47 -6.41
N LEU A 38 -19.00 -2.36 -5.21
CA LEU A 38 -17.56 -2.19 -5.00
C LEU A 38 -16.82 -3.43 -5.54
N PRO A 39 -15.89 -3.30 -6.51
CA PRO A 39 -15.19 -4.44 -7.08
C PRO A 39 -14.50 -5.27 -5.98
N VAL A 40 -14.56 -6.60 -6.11
CA VAL A 40 -13.81 -7.52 -5.22
C VAL A 40 -12.32 -7.14 -5.19
N ASP A 41 -11.81 -6.66 -6.32
CA ASP A 41 -10.44 -6.19 -6.48
C ASP A 41 -10.15 -4.94 -5.62
N GLU A 42 -11.09 -4.01 -5.45
CA GLU A 42 -10.89 -2.80 -4.65
C GLU A 42 -10.69 -3.12 -3.16
N LYS A 43 -11.53 -4.03 -2.61
CA LYS A 43 -11.39 -4.49 -1.22
C LYS A 43 -10.06 -5.20 -1.00
N ARG A 44 -9.63 -6.00 -1.98
CA ARG A 44 -8.35 -6.71 -1.95
C ARG A 44 -7.17 -5.74 -2.00
N LEU A 45 -7.21 -4.74 -2.87
CA LEU A 45 -6.17 -3.70 -3.00
C LEU A 45 -6.06 -2.85 -1.73
N THR A 46 -7.19 -2.42 -1.15
CA THR A 46 -7.20 -1.65 0.09
C THR A 46 -6.58 -2.43 1.26
N ARG A 47 -6.88 -3.73 1.37
CA ARG A 47 -6.28 -4.59 2.41
C ARG A 47 -4.78 -4.78 2.21
N ALA A 48 -4.35 -5.01 0.96
CA ALA A 48 -2.93 -5.13 0.64
C ALA A 48 -2.18 -3.83 0.99
N ARG A 49 -2.72 -2.68 0.60
CA ARG A 49 -2.13 -1.36 0.89
C ARG A 49 -1.91 -1.15 2.38
N ARG A 50 -2.94 -1.40 3.19
CA ARG A 50 -2.83 -1.29 4.66
C ARG A 50 -1.77 -2.23 5.26
N ALA A 51 -1.64 -3.44 4.73
CA ALA A 51 -0.62 -4.37 5.20
C ALA A 51 0.79 -3.88 4.87
N VAL A 52 0.98 -3.30 3.68
CA VAL A 52 2.25 -2.71 3.23
C VAL A 52 2.61 -1.47 4.06
N GLU A 53 1.66 -0.55 4.29
CA GLU A 53 1.85 0.62 5.15
C GLU A 53 2.26 0.22 6.57
N LYS A 54 1.61 -0.82 7.13
CA LYS A 54 1.96 -1.35 8.45
C LYS A 54 3.37 -1.93 8.49
N ALA A 55 3.79 -2.63 7.44
CA ALA A 55 5.16 -3.14 7.35
C ALA A 55 6.18 -1.98 7.31
N ALA A 56 5.89 -0.93 6.54
CA ALA A 56 6.74 0.25 6.46
C ALA A 56 6.86 0.98 7.81
N SER A 57 5.76 1.09 8.58
CA SER A 57 5.77 1.73 9.89
C SER A 57 6.60 0.94 10.92
N ILE A 58 6.53 -0.39 10.90
CA ILE A 58 7.33 -1.25 11.79
C ILE A 58 8.83 -1.06 11.56
N LEU A 59 9.26 -0.94 10.29
CA LEU A 59 10.67 -0.70 9.97
C LEU A 59 11.15 0.67 10.44
N GLN A 60 10.29 1.70 10.36
CA GLN A 60 10.60 3.03 10.88
C GLN A 60 10.77 3.04 12.40
N GLU A 61 9.93 2.33 13.14
CA GLU A 61 10.04 2.19 14.60
C GLU A 61 11.33 1.45 15.01
N SER A 62 11.73 0.45 14.21
CA SER A 62 12.93 -0.35 14.43
C SER A 62 14.21 0.49 14.27
N ASP A 63 14.24 1.41 13.30
CA ASP A 63 15.36 2.33 13.08
C ASP A 63 15.50 3.40 14.18
N HIS A 64 14.41 3.77 14.85
CA HIS A 64 14.44 4.72 15.96
C HIS A 64 14.83 4.10 17.31
N HIS A 65 15.03 2.78 17.38
CA HIS A 65 15.35 2.05 18.61
C HIS A 65 16.81 1.56 18.70
N GLU A 66 17.75 2.20 18.00
CA GLU A 66 19.19 1.99 18.24
C GLU A 66 19.67 2.88 19.41
N PRO A 67 20.25 2.31 20.50
CA PRO A 67 20.82 3.05 21.63
C PRO A 67 22.18 3.68 21.35
#